data_AF-A0A7V5PXN4-F1
#
_entry.id   AF-A0A7V5PXN4-F1
#
_cell.length_a   1.000
_cell.length_b   1.000
_cell.length_c   1.000
_cell.angle_alpha   90.00
_cell.angle_beta   90.00
_cell.angle_gamma   90.00
#
_symmetry.space_group_name_H-M   'P 1'
#
loop_
_entity.id
_entity.type
_entity.pdbx_description
1 polymer ?
#
loop_
_entity_poly.entity_id
_entity_poly.type
_entity_poly.pdbx_seq_one_letter_code
_entity_poly.pdbx_strand_id
1 'polypeptide(L)'
;MMRFGNYDSPVLLEALGDLLLSYGRVDDGKRLAARAFLKASYEVSDPHAQEEYRKLAEQALQRQTVHELTYRELSLRRLEKVFQRELEEAKAWYEQVAADERRWIDKGVDVDAAFAKKYYTEPTVEYRDPAAVRATTFKRLLPVGVVLAILLVVLALAASGYGLYRLQRWYASRRGVRAEGESPQPSVR
;
A
#
# COMPACT_ATOMS: atom_id res chain seq x y z
N MET A 1 8.09 -19.83 21.97
CA MET A 1 8.69 -20.87 21.09
C MET A 1 9.98 -20.40 20.44
N MET A 2 10.08 -19.21 19.82
CA MET A 2 11.30 -18.76 19.13
C MET A 2 12.58 -18.65 19.99
N ARG A 3 12.49 -18.39 21.31
CA ARG A 3 13.66 -18.34 22.21
C ARG A 3 14.18 -19.72 22.63
N PHE A 4 13.33 -20.75 22.62
CA PHE A 4 13.61 -22.06 23.23
C PHE A 4 13.47 -23.25 22.25
N GLY A 5 13.14 -22.98 20.99
CA GLY A 5 13.05 -23.97 19.92
C GLY A 5 14.06 -23.67 18.81
N ASN A 6 14.13 -24.56 17.82
CA ASN A 6 14.94 -24.34 16.63
C ASN A 6 14.29 -23.22 15.79
N TYR A 7 14.72 -21.97 16.02
CA TYR A 7 14.06 -20.77 15.51
C TYR A 7 14.12 -20.63 13.99
N ASP A 8 15.04 -21.35 13.35
CA ASP A 8 15.23 -21.48 11.92
C ASP A 8 14.47 -22.69 11.32
N SER A 9 13.71 -23.44 12.13
CA SER A 9 12.92 -24.56 11.61
C SER A 9 11.89 -24.07 10.59
N PRO A 10 11.91 -24.57 9.33
CA PRO A 10 10.94 -24.18 8.31
C PRO A 10 9.48 -24.39 8.75
N VAL A 11 9.21 -25.49 9.47
CA VAL A 11 7.87 -25.82 9.98
C VAL A 11 7.41 -24.82 11.04
N LEU A 12 8.31 -24.39 11.92
CA LEU A 12 7.99 -23.37 12.93
C LEU A 12 7.70 -22.02 12.27
N LEU A 13 8.49 -21.66 11.25
CA LEU A 13 8.34 -20.42 10.50
C LEU A 13 7.07 -20.40 9.66
N GLU A 14 6.68 -21.53 9.07
CA GLU A 14 5.39 -21.71 8.39
C GLU A 14 4.22 -21.51 9.34
N ALA A 15 4.23 -22.20 10.49
CA ALA A 15 3.19 -22.05 11.50
C ALA A 15 3.08 -20.61 12.04
N LEU A 16 4.22 -19.91 12.17
CA LEU A 16 4.24 -18.48 12.52
C LEU A 16 3.60 -17.63 11.42
N GLY A 17 3.91 -17.90 10.15
CA GLY A 17 3.31 -17.22 9.00
C GLY A 17 1.79 -17.38 8.99
N ASP A 18 1.31 -18.61 9.15
CA ASP A 18 -0.13 -18.92 9.20
C ASP A 18 -0.82 -18.25 10.38
N LEU A 19 -0.20 -18.28 11.58
CA LEU A 19 -0.72 -17.60 12.75
C LEU A 19 -0.87 -16.09 12.53
N LEU A 20 0.16 -15.45 11.94
CA LEU A 20 0.15 -14.03 11.62
C LEU A 20 -0.91 -13.66 10.58
N LEU A 21 -1.26 -14.58 9.68
CA LEU A 21 -2.36 -14.40 8.73
C LEU A 21 -3.74 -14.64 9.36
N SER A 22 -3.83 -15.53 10.36
CA SER A 22 -5.09 -15.90 11.02
C SER A 22 -5.68 -14.80 11.90
N TYR A 23 -4.83 -14.01 12.57
CA TYR A 23 -5.26 -12.87 13.40
C TYR A 23 -5.51 -11.66 12.50
N GLY A 24 -6.76 -11.50 12.09
CA GLY A 24 -7.17 -10.65 10.97
C GLY A 24 -6.65 -9.20 10.97
N ARG A 25 -6.36 -8.74 9.74
CA ARG A 25 -6.40 -7.35 9.22
C ARG A 25 -5.53 -6.27 9.89
N VAL A 26 -4.55 -6.61 10.72
CA VAL A 26 -3.48 -5.63 11.00
C VAL A 26 -2.50 -5.67 9.83
N ASP A 27 -2.32 -4.56 9.12
CA ASP A 27 -1.49 -4.47 7.91
C ASP A 27 -0.05 -4.99 8.13
N ASP A 28 0.49 -4.81 9.34
CA ASP A 28 1.82 -5.32 9.71
C ASP A 28 1.88 -6.85 9.77
N GLY A 29 0.80 -7.53 10.14
CA GLY A 29 0.76 -8.99 10.25
C GLY A 29 1.08 -9.67 8.92
N LYS A 30 0.57 -9.13 7.81
CA LYS A 30 0.86 -9.61 6.45
C LYS A 30 2.33 -9.50 6.07
N ARG A 31 2.95 -8.36 6.39
CA ARG A 31 4.37 -8.12 6.09
C ARG A 31 5.28 -8.96 6.97
N LEU A 32 4.88 -9.26 8.21
CA LEU A 32 5.59 -10.17 9.09
C LEU A 32 5.43 -11.63 8.63
N ALA A 33 4.23 -12.04 8.23
CA ALA A 33 3.98 -13.37 7.67
C ALA A 33 4.84 -13.62 6.43
N ALA A 34 4.90 -12.65 5.51
CA ALA A 34 5.75 -12.73 4.32
C ALA A 34 7.24 -12.91 4.67
N ARG A 35 7.74 -12.26 5.72
CA ARG A 35 9.11 -12.47 6.22
C ARG A 35 9.31 -13.86 6.82
N ALA A 36 8.32 -14.38 7.55
CA ALA A 36 8.38 -15.73 8.10
C ALA A 36 8.48 -16.79 6.99
N PHE A 37 7.64 -16.70 5.95
CA PHE A 37 7.73 -17.59 4.78
C PHE A 37 9.03 -17.40 4.00
N LEU A 38 9.51 -16.17 3.81
CA LEU A 38 10.83 -15.94 3.19
C LEU A 38 11.95 -16.60 4.00
N LYS A 39 11.93 -16.48 5.33
CA LYS A 39 12.91 -17.14 6.18
C LYS A 39 12.81 -18.66 6.05
N ALA A 40 11.61 -19.23 6.03
CA ALA A 40 11.43 -20.67 5.79
C ALA A 40 12.05 -21.12 4.46
N SER A 41 11.91 -20.31 3.41
CA SER A 41 12.53 -20.57 2.10
C SER A 41 14.06 -20.57 2.13
N TYR A 42 14.70 -19.87 3.08
CA TYR A 42 16.16 -19.86 3.21
C TYR A 42 16.70 -21.07 3.97
N GLU A 43 15.88 -21.69 4.81
CA GLU A 43 16.28 -22.76 5.73
C GLU A 43 15.93 -24.17 5.20
N VAL A 44 15.22 -24.26 4.07
CA VAL A 44 14.92 -25.54 3.41
C VAL A 44 15.87 -25.79 2.24
N SER A 45 16.35 -27.03 2.11
CA SER A 45 17.29 -27.42 1.04
C SER A 45 16.61 -27.80 -0.29
N ASP A 46 15.34 -28.23 -0.24
CA ASP A 46 14.58 -28.64 -1.43
C ASP A 46 14.15 -27.42 -2.27
N PRO A 47 14.64 -27.28 -3.52
CA PRO A 47 14.30 -26.13 -4.36
C PRO A 47 12.79 -25.96 -4.62
N HIS A 48 12.04 -27.06 -4.65
CA HIS A 48 10.59 -26.97 -4.84
C HIS A 48 9.91 -26.37 -3.60
N ALA A 49 10.25 -26.84 -2.40
CA ALA A 49 9.79 -26.24 -1.15
C ALA A 49 10.21 -24.76 -1.02
N GLN A 50 11.43 -24.39 -1.44
CA GLN A 50 11.85 -22.98 -1.45
C GLN A 50 10.90 -22.13 -2.31
N GLU A 51 10.55 -22.60 -3.50
CA GLU A 51 9.64 -21.88 -4.40
C GLU A 51 8.23 -21.75 -3.81
N GLU A 52 7.70 -22.82 -3.21
CA GLU A 52 6.38 -22.79 -2.57
C GLU A 52 6.33 -21.79 -1.40
N TYR A 53 7.36 -21.74 -0.55
CA TYR A 53 7.43 -20.72 0.50
C TYR A 53 7.49 -19.30 -0.07
N ARG A 54 8.18 -19.08 -1.18
CA ARG A 54 8.20 -17.77 -1.85
C ARG A 54 6.84 -17.39 -2.41
N LYS A 55 6.07 -18.35 -2.93
CA LYS A 55 4.67 -18.13 -3.35
C LYS A 55 3.79 -17.76 -2.15
N LEU A 56 3.93 -18.44 -1.01
CA LEU A 56 3.21 -18.08 0.22
C LEU A 56 3.56 -16.67 0.70
N ALA A 57 4.85 -16.29 0.63
CA ALA A 57 5.27 -14.93 0.96
C ALA A 57 4.66 -13.87 0.03
N GLU A 58 4.58 -14.14 -1.26
CA GLU A 58 3.94 -13.25 -2.23
C GLU A 58 2.42 -13.13 -1.99
N GLN A 59 1.75 -14.24 -1.70
CA GLN A 59 0.32 -14.26 -1.36
C GLN A 59 0.03 -13.45 -0.10
N ALA A 60 0.88 -13.57 0.93
CA ALA A 60 0.75 -12.79 2.16
C ALA A 60 0.79 -11.27 1.90
N LEU A 61 1.54 -10.82 0.88
CA LEU A 61 1.67 -9.40 0.53
C LEU A 61 0.55 -8.85 -0.35
N GLN A 62 -0.41 -9.66 -0.77
CA GLN A 62 -1.52 -9.17 -1.60
C GLN A 62 -2.23 -7.98 -0.93
N ARG A 63 -2.40 -6.91 -1.72
CA ARG A 63 -3.03 -5.63 -1.34
C ARG A 63 -2.25 -4.82 -0.29
N GLN A 64 -0.98 -5.14 -0.05
CA GLN A 64 -0.08 -4.30 0.73
C GLN A 64 0.55 -3.24 -0.16
N THR A 65 0.57 -1.99 0.30
CA THR A 65 1.18 -0.86 -0.42
C THR A 65 2.50 -0.47 0.25
N VAL A 66 3.38 0.23 -0.46
CA VAL A 66 4.68 0.63 0.10
C VAL A 66 4.51 1.56 1.30
N HIS A 67 3.62 2.54 1.19
CA HIS A 67 3.30 3.52 2.22
C HIS A 67 1.80 3.77 2.29
N GLU A 68 1.36 4.28 3.44
CA GLU A 68 0.02 4.82 3.62
C GLU A 68 -0.30 5.80 2.50
N LEU A 69 -1.53 5.74 1.98
CA LEU A 69 -2.05 6.62 0.93
C LEU A 69 -1.36 6.50 -0.45
N THR A 70 -0.63 5.40 -0.70
CA THR A 70 -0.10 5.08 -2.04
C THR A 70 -0.81 3.88 -2.62
N TYR A 71 -1.01 3.84 -3.94
CA TYR A 71 -1.53 2.66 -4.66
C TYR A 71 -0.42 1.73 -5.15
N ARG A 72 0.84 2.07 -4.86
CA ARG A 72 1.99 1.27 -5.28
C ARG A 72 2.10 0.04 -4.38
N GLU A 73 1.86 -1.13 -4.95
CA GLU A 73 1.97 -2.39 -4.24
C GLU A 73 3.42 -2.66 -3.78
N LEU A 74 3.54 -3.28 -2.60
CA LEU A 74 4.79 -3.73 -2.05
C LEU A 74 5.15 -5.09 -2.67
N SER A 75 6.11 -5.11 -3.59
CA SER A 75 6.58 -6.35 -4.19
C SER A 75 7.42 -7.19 -3.23
N LEU A 76 7.38 -8.52 -3.41
CA LEU A 76 8.19 -9.47 -2.65
C LEU A 76 9.68 -9.12 -2.70
N ARG A 77 10.21 -8.85 -3.91
CA ARG A 77 11.62 -8.45 -4.11
C ARG A 77 12.02 -7.23 -3.26
N ARG A 78 11.12 -6.25 -3.12
CA ARG A 78 11.41 -5.05 -2.33
C ARG A 78 11.42 -5.36 -0.84
N LEU A 79 10.44 -6.14 -0.37
CA LEU A 79 10.40 -6.59 1.02
C LEU A 79 11.64 -7.42 1.34
N GLU A 80 11.97 -8.40 0.51
CA GLU A 80 13.11 -9.29 0.67
C GLU A 80 14.44 -8.53 0.77
N LYS A 81 14.65 -7.51 -0.05
CA LYS A 81 15.85 -6.67 0.05
C LYS A 81 15.94 -5.95 1.42
N VAL A 82 14.81 -5.50 1.96
CA VAL A 82 14.77 -4.89 3.29
C VAL A 82 15.02 -5.95 4.36
N PHE A 83 14.37 -7.11 4.22
CA PHE A 83 14.48 -8.21 5.18
C PHE A 83 15.89 -8.78 5.27
N GLN A 84 16.61 -8.93 4.15
CA GLN A 84 18.01 -9.37 4.16
C GLN A 84 18.90 -8.42 4.97
N ARG A 85 18.71 -7.10 4.82
CA ARG A 85 19.41 -6.12 5.66
C ARG A 85 18.99 -6.24 7.13
N GLU A 86 17.70 -6.40 7.41
CA GLU A 86 17.21 -6.63 8.79
C GLU A 86 17.86 -7.88 9.42
N LEU A 87 18.06 -8.96 8.66
CA LEU A 87 18.73 -10.17 9.12
C LEU A 87 20.23 -9.94 9.40
N GLU A 88 20.92 -9.20 8.55
CA GLU A 88 22.33 -8.83 8.76
C GLU A 88 22.50 -7.96 10.01
N GLU A 89 21.65 -6.94 10.17
CA GLU A 89 21.60 -6.07 11.35
C GLU A 89 21.31 -6.88 12.61
N ALA A 90 20.33 -7.78 12.57
CA ALA A 90 19.98 -8.65 13.70
C ALA A 90 21.12 -9.60 14.09
N LYS A 91 21.84 -10.16 13.10
CA LYS A 91 23.01 -11.01 13.35
C LYS A 91 24.12 -10.23 14.04
N ALA A 92 24.48 -9.06 13.52
CA ALA A 92 25.51 -8.21 14.11
C ALA A 92 25.15 -7.79 15.55
N TRP A 93 23.87 -7.46 15.77
CA TRP A 93 23.36 -7.13 17.10
C TRP A 93 23.45 -8.32 18.07
N TYR A 94 23.07 -9.52 17.63
CA TYR A 94 23.17 -10.73 18.46
C TYR A 94 24.63 -11.07 18.81
N GLU A 95 25.54 -10.97 17.86
CA GLU A 95 26.98 -11.15 18.08
C GLU A 95 27.53 -10.15 19.10
N GLN A 96 27.07 -8.90 19.04
CA GLN A 96 27.42 -7.86 20.01
C GLN A 96 26.93 -8.23 21.42
N VAL A 97 25.67 -8.62 21.57
CA VAL A 97 25.09 -9.04 22.86
C VAL A 97 25.90 -10.21 23.44
N ALA A 98 26.18 -11.25 22.65
CA ALA A 98 26.96 -12.39 23.08
C ALA A 98 28.43 -12.04 23.43
N ALA A 99 29.01 -11.02 22.79
CA ALA A 99 30.36 -10.54 23.13
C ALA A 99 30.36 -9.72 24.43
N ASP A 100 29.29 -8.97 24.69
CA ASP A 100 29.13 -8.22 25.93
C ASP A 100 28.90 -9.15 27.13
N GLU A 101 28.05 -10.16 26.98
CA GLU A 101 27.82 -11.19 28.00
C GLU A 101 29.12 -11.92 28.36
N ARG A 102 29.89 -12.38 27.36
CA ARG A 102 31.21 -12.99 27.59
C ARG A 102 32.15 -12.07 28.36
N ARG A 103 32.24 -10.79 27.96
CA ARG A 103 33.06 -9.79 28.67
C ARG A 103 32.64 -9.57 30.12
N TRP A 104 31.36 -9.69 30.43
CA TRP A 104 30.86 -9.57 31.80
C TRP A 104 31.20 -10.79 32.65
N ILE A 105 31.05 -12.00 32.08
CA ILE A 105 31.46 -13.25 32.71
C ILE A 105 32.96 -13.24 33.02
N ASP A 106 33.80 -12.86 32.06
CA ASP A 106 35.27 -12.79 32.22
C ASP A 106 35.69 -11.81 33.32
N LYS A 107 34.89 -10.76 33.57
CA LYS A 107 35.13 -9.76 34.61
C LYS A 107 34.54 -10.14 35.97
N GLY A 108 33.79 -11.24 36.05
CA GLY A 108 33.10 -11.65 37.28
C GLY A 108 32.04 -10.67 37.76
N VAL A 109 31.45 -9.87 36.86
CA VAL A 109 30.33 -8.98 37.23
C VAL A 109 29.01 -9.72 37.14
N ASP A 110 28.00 -9.22 37.86
CA ASP A 110 26.62 -9.70 37.72
C ASP A 110 26.12 -9.42 36.28
N VAL A 111 26.01 -10.51 35.50
CA VAL A 111 25.65 -10.48 34.08
C VAL A 111 24.22 -9.97 33.89
N ASP A 112 23.28 -10.38 34.75
CA ASP A 112 21.88 -9.98 34.65
C ASP A 112 21.72 -8.48 34.94
N ALA A 113 22.40 -7.98 35.98
CA ALA A 113 22.41 -6.56 36.30
C ALA A 113 23.06 -5.73 35.18
N ALA A 114 24.16 -6.20 34.60
CA ALA A 114 24.85 -5.53 33.49
C ALA A 114 24.00 -5.53 32.21
N PHE A 115 23.33 -6.65 31.90
CA PHE A 115 22.42 -6.78 30.77
C PHE A 115 21.24 -5.83 30.91
N ALA A 116 20.54 -5.84 32.05
CA ALA A 116 19.40 -4.98 32.31
C ALA A 116 19.79 -3.50 32.17
N LYS A 117 20.92 -3.11 32.78
CA LYS A 117 21.43 -1.73 32.69
C LYS A 117 21.68 -1.29 31.24
N LYS A 118 22.18 -2.17 30.38
CA LYS A 118 22.55 -1.82 29.01
C LYS A 118 21.39 -1.91 28.02
N TYR A 119 20.52 -2.91 28.14
CA TYR A 119 19.55 -3.27 27.11
C TYR A 119 18.08 -3.07 27.49
N TYR A 120 17.73 -2.90 28.77
CA TYR A 120 16.34 -2.67 29.18
C TYR A 120 15.90 -1.21 29.15
N THR A 121 16.74 -0.31 28.60
CA THR A 121 16.28 1.06 28.36
C THR A 121 15.23 1.02 27.26
N GLU A 122 13.99 1.36 27.60
CA GLU A 122 12.86 1.30 26.68
C GLU A 122 13.07 2.29 25.53
N PRO A 123 13.07 1.83 24.26
CA PRO A 123 13.20 2.74 23.14
C PRO A 123 11.96 3.63 23.06
N THR A 124 12.17 4.95 23.02
CA THR A 124 11.08 5.89 22.75
C THR A 124 10.69 5.79 21.29
N VAL A 125 9.52 5.22 20.99
CA VAL A 125 8.95 5.21 19.64
C VAL A 125 8.19 6.51 19.45
N GLU A 126 8.65 7.37 18.54
CA GLU A 126 7.88 8.56 18.16
C GLU A 126 6.57 8.11 17.48
N TYR A 127 5.45 8.27 18.18
CA TYR A 127 4.13 8.00 17.60
C TYR A 127 3.79 9.08 16.57
N ARG A 128 3.77 8.70 15.29
CA ARG A 128 3.29 9.55 14.21
C ARG A 128 1.77 9.43 14.11
N ASP A 129 1.04 10.46 14.53
CA ASP A 129 -0.42 10.49 14.46
C ASP A 129 -0.93 10.34 13.00
N PRO A 130 -1.64 9.24 12.67
CA PRO A 130 -2.20 9.01 11.33
C PRO A 130 -3.23 10.07 10.92
N ALA A 131 -3.92 10.70 11.89
CA ALA A 131 -4.91 11.74 11.62
C ALA A 131 -4.23 13.01 11.07
N ALA A 132 -3.05 13.35 11.57
CA ALA A 132 -2.27 14.50 11.11
C ALA A 132 -1.80 14.33 9.64
N VAL A 133 -1.46 13.10 9.24
CA VAL A 133 -1.05 12.76 7.85
C VAL A 133 -2.23 12.81 6.88
N ARG A 134 -3.42 12.33 7.30
CA ARG A 134 -4.64 12.45 6.48
C ARG A 134 -5.08 13.90 6.29
N ALA A 135 -5.04 14.71 7.35
CA ALA A 135 -5.45 16.10 7.31
C ALA A 135 -4.58 16.94 6.34
N THR A 136 -3.27 16.67 6.30
CA THR A 136 -2.35 17.33 5.36
C THR A 136 -2.59 16.91 3.91
N THR A 137 -2.94 15.65 3.67
CA THR A 137 -3.24 15.12 2.32
C THR A 137 -4.55 15.67 1.76
N PHE A 138 -5.60 15.73 2.59
CA PHE A 138 -6.91 16.27 2.19
C PHE A 138 -6.83 17.73 1.75
N LYS A 139 -6.04 18.55 2.46
CA LYS A 139 -5.81 19.97 2.10
C LYS A 139 -5.15 20.14 0.73
N ARG A 140 -4.35 19.17 0.27
CA ARG A 140 -3.68 19.22 -1.05
C ARG A 140 -4.59 18.81 -2.21
N LEU A 141 -5.60 17.97 -1.97
CA LEU A 141 -6.53 17.50 -3.00
C LEU A 141 -7.75 18.42 -3.20
N LEU A 142 -8.08 19.24 -2.21
CA LEU A 142 -9.18 20.22 -2.26
C LEU A 142 -9.16 21.14 -3.50
N PRO A 143 -8.03 21.77 -3.90
CA PRO A 143 -8.02 22.65 -5.07
C PRO A 143 -8.24 21.89 -6.39
N VAL A 144 -7.79 20.65 -6.50
CA VAL A 144 -7.98 19.82 -7.72
C VAL A 144 -9.46 19.48 -7.91
N GLY A 145 -10.16 19.13 -6.82
CA GLY A 145 -11.60 18.87 -6.85
C GLY A 145 -12.42 20.09 -7.28
N VAL A 146 -12.04 21.29 -6.81
CA VAL A 146 -12.70 22.56 -7.19
C VAL A 146 -12.49 22.86 -8.68
N VAL A 147 -11.27 22.68 -9.20
CA VAL A 147 -10.98 22.89 -10.63
C VAL A 147 -11.78 21.95 -11.53
N LEU A 148 -11.88 20.66 -11.17
CA LEU A 148 -12.69 19.68 -11.88
C LEU A 148 -14.19 20.03 -11.88
N ALA A 149 -14.71 20.48 -10.74
CA ALA A 149 -16.11 20.91 -10.64
C ALA A 149 -16.39 22.13 -11.53
N ILE A 150 -15.49 23.12 -11.57
CA ILE A 150 -15.61 24.29 -12.45
C ILE A 150 -15.60 23.86 -13.92
N LEU A 151 -14.69 22.97 -14.32
CA LEU A 151 -14.63 22.46 -15.70
C LEU A 151 -15.93 21.76 -16.13
N LEU A 152 -16.54 20.96 -15.24
CA LEU A 152 -17.82 20.30 -15.52
C LEU A 152 -18.96 21.31 -15.69
N VAL A 153 -18.99 22.37 -14.89
CA VAL A 153 -19.99 23.45 -15.03
C VAL A 153 -19.81 24.17 -16.37
N VAL A 154 -18.57 24.48 -16.77
CA VAL A 154 -18.28 25.13 -18.06
C VAL A 154 -18.71 24.24 -19.23
N LEU A 155 -18.42 22.93 -19.18
CA LEU A 155 -18.84 21.98 -20.22
C LEU A 155 -20.37 21.87 -20.31
N ALA A 156 -21.07 21.85 -19.18
CA ALA A 156 -22.53 21.82 -19.16
C ALA A 156 -23.12 23.07 -19.80
N LEU A 157 -22.61 24.26 -19.46
CA LEU A 157 -23.05 25.53 -20.05
C LEU A 157 -22.77 25.58 -21.56
N ALA A 158 -21.61 25.10 -22.01
CA ALA A 158 -21.27 25.04 -23.42
C ALA A 158 -22.22 24.09 -24.20
N ALA A 159 -22.54 22.93 -23.63
CA ALA A 159 -23.48 21.98 -24.23
C ALA A 159 -24.90 22.55 -24.31
N SER A 160 -25.37 23.22 -23.26
CA SER A 160 -26.67 23.90 -23.26
C SER A 160 -26.73 25.03 -24.29
N GLY A 161 -25.69 25.86 -24.38
CA GLY A 161 -25.59 26.93 -25.38
C GLY A 161 -25.58 26.39 -26.82
N TYR A 162 -24.83 25.32 -27.07
CA TYR A 162 -24.81 24.65 -28.38
C TYR A 162 -26.18 24.05 -28.75
N GLY A 163 -26.88 23.45 -27.78
CA GLY A 163 -28.24 22.93 -27.96
C GLY A 163 -29.23 24.03 -28.37
N LEU A 164 -29.20 25.17 -27.68
CA LEU A 164 -30.03 26.34 -27.99
C LEU A 164 -29.73 26.91 -29.38
N TYR A 165 -28.45 27.08 -29.73
CA TYR A 165 -28.03 27.53 -31.06
C TYR A 165 -28.54 26.61 -32.17
N ARG A 166 -28.42 25.28 -31.98
CA ARG A 166 -28.89 24.29 -32.95
C ARG A 166 -30.41 24.33 -33.09
N LEU A 167 -31.14 24.52 -31.99
CA LEU A 167 -32.60 24.64 -32.00
C LEU A 167 -33.05 25.89 -32.77
N GLN A 168 -32.42 27.04 -32.51
CA GLN A 168 -32.71 28.29 -33.22
C GLN A 168 -32.45 28.17 -34.72
N ARG A 169 -31.31 27.56 -35.10
CA ARG A 169 -30.97 27.32 -36.51
C ARG A 169 -31.99 26.42 -37.21
N TRP A 170 -32.49 25.39 -36.52
CA TRP A 170 -33.54 24.51 -37.05
C TRP A 170 -34.91 25.19 -37.20
N TYR A 171 -35.28 26.06 -36.24
CA TYR A 171 -36.51 26.85 -36.35
C TYR A 171 -36.45 27.90 -37.47
N ALA A 172 -35.28 28.49 -37.73
CA ALA A 172 -35.07 29.44 -38.82
C ALA A 172 -35.23 28.78 -40.20
N SER A 173 -34.72 27.56 -40.39
CA SER A 173 -34.84 26.84 -41.66
C SER A 173 -36.27 26.34 -41.95
N ARG A 174 -37.10 26.09 -40.93
CA ARG A 174 -38.52 25.73 -41.14
C ARG A 174 -39.44 26.90 -41.51
N ARG A 175 -39.09 28.14 -41.14
CA ARG A 175 -39.89 29.33 -41.52
C ARG A 175 -39.72 29.73 -42.99
N GLY A 176 -38.59 29.40 -43.63
CA GLY A 176 -38.37 29.67 -45.06
C GLY A 176 -39.20 28.80 -46.00
N VAL A 177 -39.50 27.55 -45.63
CA VAL A 177 -40.19 26.57 -46.49
C VAL A 177 -41.71 26.85 -46.62
N ARG A 178 -42.30 27.63 -45.71
CA ARG A 178 -43.74 27.94 -45.74
C ARG A 178 -44.11 29.12 -46.65
N ALA A 179 -43.13 29.86 -47.15
CA ALA A 179 -43.36 31.06 -47.98
C ALA A 179 -43.47 30.79 -49.48
N GLU A 180 -43.14 29.58 -49.96
CA GLU A 180 -43.15 29.23 -51.41
C GLU A 180 -44.37 28.41 -51.85
N GLY A 181 -45.37 28.21 -50.98
CA GLY A 181 -46.51 27.30 -51.23
C GLY A 181 -47.78 27.90 -51.85
N GLU A 182 -47.86 29.21 -52.09
CA GLU A 182 -49.06 29.85 -52.67
C GLU A 182 -48.72 30.51 -54.01
N SER A 183 -48.90 29.77 -55.11
CA SER A 183 -49.00 30.32 -56.47
C SER A 183 -50.45 30.19 -56.95
N PRO A 184 -51.15 31.27 -57.33
CA PRO A 184 -52.53 31.20 -57.80
C PRO A 184 -52.61 30.60 -59.20
N GLN A 185 -53.56 29.68 -59.42
CA GLN A 185 -53.86 29.13 -60.74
C GLN A 185 -54.34 30.21 -61.73
N PRO A 186 -53.95 30.15 -63.01
CA PRO A 186 -54.43 31.08 -64.03
C PRO A 186 -55.85 30.74 -64.48
N SER A 187 -56.72 31.75 -64.50
CA SER A 187 -58.10 31.67 -64.99
C SER A 187 -58.17 31.53 -66.51
N VAL A 188 -58.96 30.55 -66.95
CA VAL A 188 -59.33 30.23 -68.32
C VAL A 188 -60.11 31.36 -68.99
N ARG A 189 -59.74 31.71 -70.23
CA ARG A 189 -60.66 32.15 -71.29
C ARG A 189 -60.19 31.62 -72.64
#